data_AF-A0A9E4TSD7-F1
#
_entry.id   AF-A0A9E4TSD7-F1
#
_cell.length_a   1.000
_cell.length_b   1.000
_cell.length_c   1.000
_cell.angle_alpha   90.00
_cell.angle_beta   90.00
_cell.angle_gamma   90.00
#
_symmetry.space_group_name_H-M   'P 1'
#
loop_
_entity.id
_entity.type
_entity.pdbx_description
1 polymer ?
#
loop_
_entity_poly.entity_id
_entity_poly.type
_entity_poly.pdbx_seq_one_letter_code
_entity_poly.pdbx_strand_id
1 'polypeptide(L)'
;MHHLPTKGGIAEQQRFRNQYRYTLELYQLTFKGSPPDDIWPSVDRRFDAVASYVRINTERVLLIPRPSPLVTNIALIASLPFFLISCSDDLSDTGIWFWLKLVFGIYILYRILKWLGSGGGRNSGSGGSGCGGCAGCSGCGG
;
A
#
# COMPACT_ATOMS: atom_id res chain seq x y z
N MET A 1 14.77 -19.32 29.41
CA MET A 1 13.91 -19.01 28.24
C MET A 1 14.82 -18.84 27.03
N HIS A 2 14.89 -19.83 26.14
CA HIS A 2 15.67 -19.74 24.90
C HIS A 2 14.72 -19.42 23.76
N HIS A 3 14.82 -18.21 23.22
CA HIS A 3 14.10 -17.85 22.01
C HIS A 3 14.88 -18.39 20.81
N LEU A 4 14.28 -19.33 20.08
CA LEU A 4 14.85 -19.83 18.84
C LEU A 4 14.49 -18.87 17.70
N PRO A 5 15.44 -18.51 16.82
CA PRO A 5 15.14 -17.72 15.65
C PRO A 5 14.19 -18.46 14.71
N THR A 6 13.23 -17.74 14.14
CA THR A 6 12.29 -18.32 13.16
C THR A 6 13.00 -18.56 11.83
N LYS A 7 12.72 -19.72 11.22
CA LYS A 7 13.24 -20.09 9.88
C LYS A 7 12.77 -19.09 8.80
N GLY A 8 11.60 -18.49 8.97
CA GLY A 8 11.00 -17.61 7.98
C GLY A 8 10.47 -18.37 6.76
N GLY A 9 10.03 -17.64 5.74
CA GLY A 9 9.46 -18.22 4.52
C GLY A 9 7.96 -18.55 4.61
N ILE A 10 7.38 -18.95 3.47
CA ILE A 10 5.94 -19.16 3.29
C ILE A 10 5.40 -20.22 4.26
N ALA A 11 6.10 -21.34 4.41
CA ALA A 11 5.67 -22.44 5.28
C ALA A 11 5.57 -22.01 6.75
N GLU A 12 6.55 -21.26 7.26
CA GLU A 12 6.56 -20.77 8.63
C GLU A 12 5.51 -19.66 8.83
N GLN A 13 5.30 -18.79 7.84
CA GLN A 13 4.21 -17.81 7.86
C GLN A 13 2.84 -18.49 7.94
N GLN A 14 2.61 -19.55 7.15
CA GLN A 14 1.35 -20.29 7.16
C GLN A 14 1.14 -21.03 8.49
N ARG A 15 2.20 -21.61 9.05
CA ARG A 15 2.17 -22.20 10.39
C ARG A 15 1.74 -21.17 11.44
N PHE A 16 2.33 -19.97 11.45
CA PHE A 16 1.95 -18.92 12.40
C PHE A 16 0.52 -18.41 12.20
N ARG A 17 0.06 -18.28 10.95
CA ARG A 17 -1.35 -17.95 10.65
C ARG A 17 -2.30 -19.00 11.23
N ASN A 18 -2.02 -20.28 11.03
CA ASN A 18 -2.83 -21.38 11.55
C ASN A 18 -2.86 -21.41 13.08
N GLN A 19 -1.69 -21.26 13.72
CA GLN A 19 -1.59 -21.24 15.18
C GLN A 19 -2.35 -20.05 15.77
N TYR A 20 -2.28 -18.89 15.13
CA TYR A 20 -3.02 -17.72 15.57
C TYR A 20 -4.53 -17.90 15.43
N ARG A 21 -4.99 -18.42 14.28
CA ARG A 21 -6.42 -18.76 14.07
C ARG A 21 -6.93 -19.72 15.14
N TYR A 22 -6.18 -20.78 15.42
CA TYR A 22 -6.52 -21.75 16.47
C TYR A 22 -6.58 -21.11 17.86
N THR A 23 -5.72 -20.12 18.14
CA THR A 23 -5.75 -19.37 19.40
C THR A 23 -7.04 -18.55 19.53
N LEU A 24 -7.50 -17.91 18.45
CA LEU A 24 -8.77 -17.17 18.44
C LEU A 24 -9.97 -18.12 18.66
N GLU A 25 -9.95 -19.29 18.02
CA GLU A 25 -10.98 -20.32 18.21
C GLU A 25 -11.02 -20.81 19.67
N LEU A 26 -9.86 -21.10 20.27
CA LEU A 26 -9.76 -21.48 21.69
C LEU A 26 -10.24 -20.36 22.63
N TYR A 27 -9.96 -19.11 22.31
CA TYR A 27 -10.45 -17.97 23.09
C TYR A 27 -11.98 -17.96 23.13
N GLN A 28 -12.62 -18.10 21.96
CA GLN A 28 -14.08 -18.12 21.86
C GLN A 28 -14.69 -19.28 22.64
N LEU A 29 -14.10 -20.48 22.54
CA LEU A 29 -14.58 -21.66 23.27
C LEU A 29 -14.41 -21.51 24.79
N THR A 30 -13.31 -20.92 25.24
CA THR A 30 -12.97 -20.81 26.66
C THR A 30 -13.75 -19.71 27.35
N PHE A 31 -13.83 -18.53 26.74
CA PHE A 31 -14.43 -17.34 27.34
C PHE A 31 -15.88 -17.11 26.88
N LYS A 32 -16.41 -17.95 25.98
CA LYS A 32 -17.77 -17.85 25.42
C LYS A 32 -18.09 -16.46 24.85
N GLY A 33 -17.07 -15.80 24.32
CA GLY A 33 -17.15 -14.43 23.81
C GLY A 33 -16.12 -14.20 22.71
N SER A 34 -16.41 -13.24 21.84
CA SER A 34 -15.49 -12.89 20.75
C SER A 34 -14.21 -12.28 21.31
N PRO A 35 -13.03 -12.65 20.76
CA PRO A 35 -11.77 -12.03 21.13
C PRO A 35 -11.85 -10.51 20.87
N PRO A 36 -11.50 -9.67 21.86
CA PRO A 36 -11.45 -8.22 21.68
C PRO A 36 -10.47 -7.82 20.59
N ASP A 37 -10.93 -7.02 19.63
CA ASP A 37 -10.19 -6.65 18.41
C ASP A 37 -8.96 -5.75 18.65
N ASP A 38 -8.86 -5.13 19.82
CA ASP A 38 -7.76 -4.29 20.28
C ASP A 38 -6.54 -5.11 20.74
N ILE A 39 -6.79 -6.29 21.33
CA ILE A 39 -5.75 -7.22 21.79
C ILE A 39 -5.52 -8.34 20.76
N TRP A 40 -6.62 -8.83 20.18
CA TRP A 40 -6.67 -9.99 19.30
C TRP A 40 -7.32 -9.62 17.97
N PRO A 41 -6.63 -8.84 17.11
CA PRO A 41 -7.15 -8.49 15.79
C PRO A 41 -7.40 -9.72 14.93
N SER A 42 -8.20 -9.57 13.88
CA SER A 42 -8.41 -10.65 12.91
C SER A 42 -7.09 -11.17 12.30
N VAL A 43 -7.09 -12.44 11.88
CA VAL A 43 -5.92 -13.09 11.26
C VAL A 43 -5.39 -12.25 10.10
N ASP A 44 -6.29 -11.73 9.26
CA ASP A 44 -5.90 -10.90 8.13
C ASP A 44 -5.25 -9.60 8.59
N ARG A 45 -5.89 -8.84 9.50
CA ARG A 45 -5.30 -7.59 10.03
C ARG A 45 -3.94 -7.81 10.69
N ARG A 46 -3.76 -8.89 11.43
CA ARG A 46 -2.48 -9.17 12.11
C ARG A 46 -1.34 -9.43 11.14
N PHE A 47 -1.62 -10.06 10.01
CA PHE A 47 -0.59 -10.49 9.05
C PHE A 47 -0.61 -9.69 7.73
N ASP A 48 -1.46 -8.67 7.59
CA ASP A 48 -1.56 -7.81 6.39
C ASP A 48 -0.27 -7.01 6.16
N ALA A 49 0.29 -6.45 7.23
CA ALA A 49 1.53 -5.66 7.19
C ALA A 49 2.78 -6.48 6.80
N VAL A 50 2.70 -7.82 6.84
CA VAL A 50 3.85 -8.71 6.66
C VAL A 50 3.92 -9.29 5.23
N ALA A 51 2.96 -8.97 4.37
CA ALA A 51 2.84 -9.55 3.03
C ALA A 51 4.08 -9.37 2.14
N SER A 52 4.98 -8.43 2.46
CA SER A 52 6.20 -8.17 1.67
C SER A 52 7.47 -7.98 2.51
N TYR A 53 7.59 -8.62 3.67
CA TYR A 53 8.85 -8.59 4.43
C TYR A 53 9.84 -9.62 3.88
N VAL A 54 11.03 -9.16 3.48
CA VAL A 54 12.14 -10.00 3.02
C VAL A 54 13.39 -9.69 3.83
N ARG A 55 14.14 -10.73 4.22
CA ARG A 55 15.47 -10.57 4.81
C ARG A 55 16.47 -10.31 3.69
N ILE A 56 17.23 -9.23 3.79
CA ILE A 56 18.29 -8.88 2.84
C ILE A 56 19.61 -8.69 3.57
N ASN A 57 20.72 -8.88 2.85
CA ASN A 57 22.05 -8.54 3.36
C ASN A 57 22.37 -7.08 2.98
N THR A 58 22.46 -6.21 3.97
CA THR A 58 22.72 -4.77 3.79
C THR A 58 24.15 -4.45 3.37
N GLU A 59 25.10 -5.38 3.48
CA GLU A 59 26.47 -5.21 2.94
C GLU A 59 26.52 -5.41 1.43
N ARG A 60 25.54 -6.13 0.86
CA ARG A 60 25.48 -6.46 -0.57
C ARG A 60 24.43 -5.66 -1.34
N VAL A 61 23.57 -4.92 -0.64
CA VAL A 61 22.41 -4.25 -1.24
C VAL A 61 22.22 -2.88 -0.61
N LEU A 62 22.08 -1.87 -1.47
CA LEU A 62 21.68 -0.52 -1.06
C LEU A 62 20.15 -0.42 -0.99
N LEU A 63 19.63 -0.06 0.18
CA LEU A 63 18.20 0.22 0.40
C LEU A 63 17.89 1.68 0.12
N ILE A 64 17.17 1.96 -0.97
CA ILE A 64 16.66 3.30 -1.27
C ILE A 64 15.15 3.32 -1.01
N PRO A 65 14.66 4.17 -0.10
CA PRO A 65 13.22 4.31 0.12
C PRO A 65 12.55 4.82 -1.16
N ARG A 66 11.36 4.30 -1.47
CA ARG A 66 10.60 4.77 -2.64
C ARG A 66 10.25 6.26 -2.41
N PRO A 67 10.68 7.18 -3.29
CA PRO A 67 10.33 8.58 -3.15
C PRO A 67 8.81 8.75 -3.27
N SER A 68 8.27 9.73 -2.56
CA SER A 68 6.85 10.04 -2.70
C SER A 68 6.53 10.44 -4.15
N PRO A 69 5.31 10.18 -4.64
CA PRO A 69 4.92 10.55 -6.01
C PRO A 69 5.05 12.06 -6.23
N LEU A 70 4.83 12.87 -5.18
CA LEU A 70 5.00 14.32 -5.20
C LEU A 70 6.46 14.71 -5.49
N VAL A 71 7.43 14.15 -4.77
CA VAL A 71 8.85 14.45 -4.98
C VAL A 71 9.30 14.02 -6.39
N THR A 72 8.82 12.86 -6.84
CA THR A 72 9.11 12.36 -8.19
C THR A 72 8.59 13.31 -9.27
N ASN A 73 7.37 13.82 -9.11
CA ASN A 73 6.76 14.71 -10.08
C ASN A 73 7.41 16.10 -10.10
N ILE A 74 7.77 16.65 -8.93
CA ILE A 74 8.50 17.92 -8.86
C ILE A 74 9.86 17.81 -9.53
N ALA A 75 10.60 16.73 -9.30
CA ALA A 75 11.91 16.52 -9.93
C ALA A 75 11.81 16.47 -11.47
N LEU A 76 10.76 15.85 -12.01
CA LEU A 76 10.50 15.80 -13.46
C LEU A 76 10.05 17.16 -14.04
N ILE A 77 9.30 17.95 -13.29
CA ILE A 77 8.89 19.29 -13.73
C ILE A 77 10.09 20.25 -13.70
N ALA A 78 10.92 20.17 -12.66
CA ALA A 78 12.09 21.02 -12.50
C ALA A 78 13.20 20.73 -13.53
N SER A 79 13.25 19.51 -14.07
CA SER A 79 14.19 19.18 -15.16
C SER A 79 13.77 19.75 -16.52
N LEU A 80 12.48 20.05 -16.73
CA LEU A 80 11.95 20.63 -17.97
C LEU A 80 12.61 21.98 -18.33
N PRO A 81 12.64 23.01 -17.46
CA PRO A 81 13.31 24.27 -17.78
C PRO A 81 14.83 24.08 -17.92
N PHE A 82 15.45 23.21 -17.13
CA PHE A 82 16.88 22.89 -17.27
C PHE A 82 17.21 22.32 -18.64
N PHE A 83 16.34 21.45 -19.18
CA PHE A 83 16.52 20.86 -20.51
C PHE A 83 16.21 21.85 -21.64
N LEU A 84 15.19 22.70 -21.47
CA LEU A 84 14.82 23.74 -22.44
C LEU A 84 15.88 24.86 -22.52
N ILE A 85 16.53 25.20 -21.41
CA ILE A 85 17.60 26.23 -21.37
C ILE A 85 18.92 25.71 -21.95
N SER A 86 19.12 24.39 -22.04
CA SER A 86 20.41 23.79 -22.40
C SER A 86 20.79 23.89 -23.89
N CYS A 87 19.92 24.34 -24.79
CA CYS A 87 20.32 24.57 -26.18
C CYS A 87 19.45 25.68 -26.79
N SER A 88 20.08 26.84 -26.95
CA SER A 88 19.60 28.03 -27.66
C SER A 88 18.64 27.73 -28.81
N ASP A 89 17.49 28.40 -28.79
CA ASP A 89 16.41 28.28 -29.75
C ASP A 89 16.78 28.78 -31.15
N ASP A 90 16.98 27.86 -32.09
CA ASP A 90 16.62 28.08 -33.49
C ASP A 90 15.27 27.38 -33.73
N LEU A 91 14.18 28.16 -33.75
CA LEU A 91 12.82 27.66 -33.99
C LEU A 91 12.61 27.09 -35.41
N SER A 92 13.63 27.17 -36.27
CA SER A 92 13.68 26.57 -37.60
C SER A 92 14.30 25.17 -37.63
N ASP A 93 14.78 24.63 -36.50
CA ASP A 93 15.30 23.26 -36.46
C ASP A 93 14.14 22.25 -36.52
N THR A 94 13.70 21.93 -37.72
CA THR A 94 12.73 20.86 -38.00
C THR A 94 13.35 19.46 -37.92
N GLY A 95 14.58 19.34 -37.38
CA GLY A 95 15.29 18.09 -37.23
C GLY A 95 14.73 17.17 -36.14
N ILE A 96 15.42 16.05 -35.92
CA ILE A 96 15.04 15.03 -34.94
C ILE A 96 14.90 15.60 -33.50
N TRP A 97 15.60 16.69 -33.21
CA TRP A 97 15.55 17.39 -31.92
C TRP A 97 14.19 18.02 -31.63
N PHE A 98 13.47 18.51 -32.64
CA PHE A 98 12.10 19.00 -32.48
C PHE A 98 11.17 17.88 -32.00
N TRP A 99 11.23 16.72 -32.66
CA TRP A 99 10.41 15.56 -32.31
C TRP A 99 10.74 14.99 -30.93
N LEU A 100 12.01 14.96 -30.54
CA LEU A 100 12.42 14.54 -29.19
C LEU A 100 11.87 15.49 -28.11
N LYS A 101 11.95 16.81 -28.29
CA LYS A 101 11.37 17.81 -27.38
C LYS A 101 9.85 17.67 -27.30
N LEU A 102 9.18 17.48 -28.43
CA LEU A 102 7.72 17.33 -28.51
C LEU A 102 7.24 16.05 -27.81
N VAL A 103 7.87 14.90 -28.05
CA VAL A 103 7.53 13.63 -27.39
C VAL A 103 7.80 13.70 -25.89
N PHE A 104 8.93 14.27 -25.48
CA PHE A 104 9.27 14.43 -24.06
C PHE A 104 8.28 15.38 -23.35
N GLY A 105 7.90 16.48 -24.00
CA GLY A 105 6.87 17.40 -23.52
C GLY A 105 5.49 16.73 -23.39
N ILE A 106 5.03 15.98 -24.40
CA ILE A 106 3.77 15.22 -24.35
C ILE A 106 3.80 14.17 -23.23
N TYR A 107 4.93 13.46 -23.05
CA TYR A 107 5.08 12.46 -21.99
C TYR A 107 4.97 13.08 -20.60
N ILE A 108 5.62 14.23 -20.38
CA ILE A 108 5.53 14.97 -19.11
C ILE A 108 4.11 15.49 -18.89
N LEU A 109 3.47 16.06 -19.91
CA LEU A 109 2.09 16.53 -19.84
C LEU A 109 1.13 15.39 -19.47
N TYR A 110 1.26 14.22 -20.11
CA TYR A 110 0.50 13.02 -19.77
C TYR A 110 0.68 12.62 -18.29
N ARG A 111 1.93 12.64 -17.79
CA ARG A 111 2.24 12.31 -16.39
C ARG A 111 1.63 13.32 -15.41
N ILE A 112 1.65 14.61 -15.73
CA ILE A 112 1.02 15.68 -14.92
C ILE A 112 -0.49 15.51 -14.90
N LEU A 113 -1.14 15.31 -16.06
CA LEU A 113 -2.58 15.09 -16.15
C LEU A 113 -3.00 13.85 -15.37
N LYS A 114 -2.24 12.75 -15.47
CA LYS A 114 -2.47 11.54 -14.67
C LYS A 114 -2.28 11.78 -13.17
N TRP A 115 -1.32 12.60 -12.77
CA TRP A 115 -1.11 12.96 -11.37
C TRP A 115 -2.25 13.83 -10.81
N LEU A 116 -2.68 14.84 -11.56
CA LEU A 116 -3.82 15.69 -11.21
C LEU A 116 -5.11 14.86 -11.10
N GLY A 117 -5.34 13.93 -12.04
CA GLY A 117 -6.48 13.00 -11.99
C GLY A 117 -6.38 11.94 -10.88
N SER A 118 -5.17 11.60 -10.43
CA SER A 118 -4.92 10.67 -9.32
C SER A 118 -5.02 11.33 -7.94
N GLY A 119 -5.04 12.67 -7.87
CA GLY A 119 -5.12 13.43 -6.62
C GLY A 119 -6.54 13.61 -6.06
N GLY A 120 -7.57 13.26 -6.83
CA GLY A 120 -8.99 13.45 -6.48
C GLY A 120 -9.60 12.36 -5.60
N GLY A 121 -8.88 11.90 -4.58
CA GLY A 121 -9.31 10.76 -3.76
C GLY A 121 -9.06 10.93 -2.27
N ARG A 122 -9.40 12.10 -1.68
CA ARG A 122 -9.46 12.25 -0.23
C ARG A 122 -10.69 13.06 0.23
N ASN A 123 -11.63 12.27 0.77
CA ASN A 123 -12.38 12.50 2.01
C ASN A 123 -13.76 13.19 1.95
N SER A 124 -14.81 12.39 2.16
CA SER A 124 -15.96 12.79 2.96
C SER A 124 -16.16 11.75 4.06
N GLY A 125 -15.68 12.07 5.27
CA GLY A 125 -16.13 11.42 6.48
C GLY A 125 -17.46 11.98 6.95
N SER A 126 -18.14 11.21 7.81
CA SER A 126 -19.25 11.57 8.71
C SER A 126 -20.67 11.17 8.29
N GLY A 127 -21.33 10.45 9.22
CA GLY A 127 -22.75 10.09 9.26
C GLY A 127 -22.91 8.57 9.25
N GLY A 128 -23.17 7.85 10.34
CA GLY A 128 -24.05 8.16 11.46
C GLY A 128 -25.16 7.09 11.49
N SER A 129 -25.20 6.32 12.58
CA SER A 129 -26.40 5.67 13.17
C SER A 129 -27.40 4.94 12.25
N GLY A 130 -27.44 3.62 12.37
CA GLY A 130 -28.56 2.77 11.95
C GLY A 130 -28.81 1.66 12.97
N CYS A 131 -29.59 1.98 14.00
CA CYS A 131 -30.25 1.04 14.88
C CYS A 131 -31.48 0.43 14.19
N GLY A 132 -31.78 -0.85 14.45
CA GLY A 132 -33.10 -1.44 14.23
C GLY A 132 -33.08 -2.83 13.59
N GLY A 133 -33.54 -3.85 14.33
CA GLY A 133 -33.81 -5.17 13.75
C GLY A 133 -33.83 -6.34 14.73
N CYS A 134 -34.67 -6.27 15.75
CA CYS A 134 -35.09 -7.42 16.55
C CYS A 134 -36.02 -8.33 15.73
N ALA A 135 -35.69 -9.63 15.62
CA ALA A 135 -36.58 -10.78 15.37
C ALA A 135 -35.69 -12.04 15.27
N GLY A 136 -35.93 -13.18 15.92
CA GLY A 136 -36.99 -13.60 16.81
C GLY A 136 -36.56 -14.93 17.46
N CYS A 137 -37.08 -15.17 18.65
CA CYS A 137 -36.97 -16.43 19.37
C CYS A 137 -38.01 -17.43 18.86
N SER A 138 -37.59 -18.67 18.58
CA SER A 138 -38.41 -19.90 18.56
C SER A 138 -37.43 -21.04 18.29
N GLY A 139 -37.21 -22.06 19.11
CA GLY A 139 -38.13 -22.77 20.00
C GLY A 139 -38.25 -24.22 19.51
N CYS A 140 -37.67 -25.15 20.28
CA CYS A 140 -38.02 -26.57 20.46
C CYS A 140 -38.05 -27.57 19.28
N GLY A 141 -37.46 -28.75 19.51
CA GLY A 141 -37.99 -30.00 18.96
C GLY A 141 -37.00 -31.17 18.89
N GLY A 142 -37.15 -32.14 19.81
CA GLY A 142 -36.92 -33.57 19.57
C GLY A 142 -35.50 -34.09 19.76
#